data_AF-A0A356E563-F1
#
_entry.id   AF-A0A356E563-F1
#
_cell.length_a   1.000
_cell.length_b   1.000
_cell.length_c   1.000
_cell.angle_alpha   90.00
_cell.angle_beta   90.00
_cell.angle_gamma   90.00
#
_symmetry.space_group_name_H-M   'P 1'
#
loop_
_entity.id
_entity.type
_entity.pdbx_description
1 polymer ?
#
loop_
_entity_poly.entity_id
_entity_poly.type
_entity_poly.pdbx_seq_one_letter_code
_entity_poly.pdbx_strand_id
1 'polypeptide(L)' 'AKNWGHDLAGFLAAINDNTKLIYIANPNNPTGNFLTGEEIDAFLAQVPGHIIVALDEAYTEFTAE' A
#
# COMPACT_ATOMS: atom_id res chain seq x y z
N ALA A 1 5.28 -3.24 9.50
CA ALA A 1 3.98 -3.95 9.51
C ALA A 1 3.26 -3.61 10.80
N LYS A 2 1.96 -3.35 10.74
CA LYS A 2 1.12 -2.97 11.89
C LYS A 2 -0.16 -3.79 11.85
N ASN A 3 -0.50 -4.50 12.93
CA ASN A 3 -1.68 -5.39 12.99
C ASN A 3 -1.77 -6.35 11.78
N TRP A 4 -0.65 -7.00 11.44
CA TRP A 4 -0.51 -7.89 10.27
C TRP A 4 -0.74 -7.21 8.90
N GLY A 5 -0.82 -5.88 8.82
CA GLY A 5 -1.03 -5.12 7.59
C GLY A 5 0.15 -4.21 7.24
N HIS A 6 0.02 -3.52 6.11
CA HIS A 6 1.03 -2.57 5.62
C HIS A 6 1.13 -1.37 6.57
N ASP A 7 2.36 -1.02 6.94
CA ASP A 7 2.63 0.16 7.74
C ASP A 7 3.03 1.30 6.80
N LEU A 8 2.03 2.04 6.32
CA LEU A 8 2.21 3.08 5.30
C LEU A 8 3.11 4.23 5.79
N ALA A 9 3.05 4.58 7.08
CA ALA A 9 3.96 5.56 7.67
C ALA A 9 5.41 5.04 7.66
N GLY A 10 5.60 3.77 8.02
CA GLY A 10 6.89 3.10 7.90
C GLY A 10 7.42 3.04 6.46
N PHE A 11 6.54 2.85 5.47
CA PHE A 11 6.91 2.87 4.05
C PHE A 11 7.43 4.25 3.64
N LEU A 12 6.68 5.32 3.95
CA LEU A 12 7.09 6.69 3.63
C LEU A 12 8.45 7.03 4.27
N ALA A 13 8.66 6.66 5.53
CA ALA A 13 9.92 6.90 6.24
C ALA A 13 11.11 6.13 5.68
N ALA A 14 10.88 5.02 4.97
CA ALA A 14 11.92 4.19 4.37
C ALA A 14 12.30 4.60 2.93
N ILE A 15 11.54 5.50 2.31
CA ILE A 15 11.83 6.01 0.97
C ILE A 15 13.21 6.68 0.95
N ASN A 16 14.01 6.35 -0.06
CA ASN A 16 15.30 6.97 -0.33
C ASN A 16 15.54 7.04 -1.85
N ASP A 17 16.69 7.59 -2.27
CA ASP A 17 17.01 7.84 -3.68
C ASP A 17 17.02 6.57 -4.56
N ASN A 18 17.17 5.39 -3.95
CA ASN A 18 17.14 4.10 -4.65
C ASN A 18 15.74 3.49 -4.73
N THR A 19 14.75 4.02 -4.01
CA THR A 19 13.37 3.52 -4.07
C THR A 19 12.76 3.86 -5.42
N LYS A 20 12.35 2.83 -6.19
CA LYS A 20 11.70 2.98 -7.51
C LYS A 20 10.30 2.37 -7.58
N LEU A 21 10.01 1.44 -6.68
CA LEU A 21 8.76 0.71 -6.63
C LEU A 21 8.33 0.52 -5.17
N ILE A 22 7.04 0.73 -4.91
CA ILE A 22 6.36 0.30 -3.69
C ILE A 22 5.27 -0.68 -4.12
N TYR A 23 5.25 -1.87 -3.54
CA TYR A 23 4.26 -2.89 -3.81
C TYR A 23 3.33 -3.03 -2.62
N ILE A 24 2.03 -2.94 -2.85
CA ILE A 24 0.99 -3.03 -1.82
C ILE A 24 -0.02 -4.07 -2.28
N ALA A 25 -0.08 -5.21 -1.61
CA ALA A 25 -1.18 -6.16 -1.79
C ALA A 25 -2.38 -5.71 -0.96
N ASN A 26 -3.52 -5.48 -1.63
CA ASN A 26 -4.74 -4.97 -1.03
C ASN A 26 -5.99 -5.54 -1.74
N PRO A 27 -6.67 -6.57 -1.21
CA PRO A 27 -6.43 -7.21 0.09
C PRO A 27 -5.09 -7.94 0.22
N ASN A 28 -4.50 -7.86 1.42
CA ASN A 28 -3.16 -8.36 1.67
C ASN A 28 -3.15 -9.89 1.79
N ASN A 29 -2.26 -10.55 1.05
CA ASN A 29 -1.93 -11.95 1.23
C ASN A 29 -0.73 -12.08 2.19
N PRO A 30 -0.74 -12.95 3.23
CA PRO A 30 -1.75 -13.96 3.58
C PRO A 30 -2.76 -13.53 4.65
N THR A 31 -2.72 -12.28 5.08
CA THR A 31 -3.39 -11.86 6.33
C THR A 31 -4.83 -11.44 6.14
N GLY A 32 -5.25 -11.18 4.91
CA GLY A 32 -6.63 -10.84 4.52
C GLY A 32 -7.07 -9.43 4.92
N ASN A 33 -6.25 -8.67 5.64
CA ASN A 33 -6.56 -7.27 5.93
C ASN A 33 -6.34 -6.39 4.70
N PHE A 34 -6.97 -5.22 4.69
CA PHE A 34 -6.86 -4.28 3.61
C PHE A 34 -6.98 -2.85 4.12
N LEU A 35 -6.32 -1.95 3.40
CA LEU A 35 -6.39 -0.51 3.50
C LEU A 35 -7.67 -0.03 2.81
N THR A 36 -8.29 0.99 3.38
CA THR A 36 -9.37 1.74 2.75
C THR A 36 -8.87 2.57 1.57
N GLY A 37 -9.78 2.98 0.68
CA GLY A 37 -9.45 3.90 -0.43
C GLY A 37 -8.87 5.23 0.08
N GLU A 38 -9.44 5.78 1.16
CA GLU A 38 -8.94 7.04 1.75
C GLU A 38 -7.50 6.92 2.27
N GLU A 39 -7.15 5.79 2.88
CA GLU A 39 -5.77 5.53 3.34
C GLU A 39 -4.79 5.40 2.16
N ILE A 40 -5.21 4.76 1.07
CA ILE A 40 -4.42 4.65 -0.15
C ILE A 40 -4.22 6.04 -0.77
N ASP A 41 -5.28 6.82 -0.95
CA ASP A 41 -5.20 8.17 -1.52
C ASP A 41 -4.29 9.09 -0.71
N ALA A 42 -4.44 9.07 0.62
CA ALA A 42 -3.60 9.86 1.53
C ALA A 42 -2.12 9.44 1.47
N PHE A 43 -1.84 8.16 1.25
CA PHE A 43 -0.48 7.67 1.05
C PHE A 43 0.09 8.08 -0.30
N LEU A 44 -0.67 7.89 -1.39
CA LEU A 44 -0.26 8.26 -2.74
C LEU A 44 0.06 9.76 -2.87
N ALA A 45 -0.70 10.62 -2.18
CA ALA A 45 -0.44 12.06 -2.15
C ALA A 45 0.93 12.44 -1.55
N GLN A 46 1.55 11.55 -0.76
CA GLN A 46 2.85 11.76 -0.12
C GLN A 46 3.99 11.03 -0.84
N VAL A 47 3.70 10.04 -1.70
CA VAL A 47 4.71 9.32 -2.46
C VAL A 47 5.27 10.23 -3.56
N PRO A 48 6.60 10.40 -3.66
CA PRO A 48 7.22 11.13 -4.77
C PRO A 48 6.79 10.57 -6.12
N GLY A 49 6.32 11.42 -7.03
CA GLY A 49 5.71 10.99 -8.31
C GLY A 49 6.61 10.23 -9.29
N HIS A 50 7.90 10.07 -9.00
CA HIS A 50 8.81 9.23 -9.78
C HIS A 50 8.86 7.77 -9.30
N ILE A 51 8.23 7.47 -8.15
CA ILE A 51 8.15 6.13 -7.58
C ILE A 51 6.84 5.51 -8.05
N ILE A 52 6.92 4.32 -8.63
CA ILE A 52 5.73 3.57 -9.03
C ILE A 52 5.13 2.92 -7.78
N VAL A 53 3.82 3.05 -7.60
CA VAL A 53 3.07 2.28 -6.62
C VAL A 53 2.26 1.22 -7.36
N ALA A 54 2.60 -0.04 -7.16
CA ALA A 54 1.85 -1.17 -7.67
C ALA A 54 0.86 -1.64 -6.60
N LEU A 55 -0.42 -1.38 -6.83
CA LEU A 55 -1.51 -1.89 -6.03
C LEU A 55 -1.96 -3.23 -6.60
N ASP A 56 -1.73 -4.30 -5.85
CA ASP A 56 -2.13 -5.65 -6.21
C ASP A 56 -3.48 -5.97 -5.59
N GLU A 57 -4.49 -5.96 -6.46
CA GLU A 57 -5.90 -6.12 -6.13
C GLU A 57 -6.41 -7.53 -6.45
N ALA A 58 -5.54 -8.55 -6.47
CA ALA A 58 -5.90 -9.92 -6.86
C ALA A 58 -7.05 -10.58 -6.07
N TYR A 59 -7.47 -10.00 -4.94
CA TYR A 59 -8.60 -10.45 -4.12
C TYR A 59 -9.68 -9.37 -3.90
N THR A 60 -9.65 -8.26 -4.64
CA THR A 60 -10.57 -7.13 -4.43
C THR A 60 -12.04 -7.53 -4.60
N GLU A 61 -12.32 -8.48 -5.49
CA GLU A 61 -13.66 -9.01 -5.77
C GLU A 61 -14.30 -9.74 -4.58
N PHE A 62 -13.53 -10.07 -3.55
CA PHE A 62 -14.03 -10.69 -2.32
C PHE A 62 -14.28 -9.68 -1.20
N THR A 63 -14.01 -8.39 -1.43
CA THR A 63 -14.35 -7.30 -0.51
C THR A 63 -15.74 -6.76 -0.84
N ALA A 64 -16.46 -6.29 0.19
CA ALA A 64 -17.71 -5.56 -0.03
C ALA A 64 -17.35 -4.13 -0.46
N GLU A 65 -18.01 -3.62 -1.51
CA GLU A 65 -17.96 -2.19 -1.88
C GLU A 65 -18.30 -1.28 -0.70
#